data_AF-A0A1K0FSR2-F1
#
_entry.id   AF-A0A1K0FSR2-F1
#
_cell.length_a   1.000
_cell.length_b   1.000
_cell.length_c   1.000
_cell.angle_alpha   90.00
_cell.angle_beta   90.00
_cell.angle_gamma   90.00
#
_symmetry.space_group_name_H-M   'P 1'
#
loop_
_entity.id
_entity.type
_entity.pdbx_description
1 polymer ?
#
loop_
_entity_poly.entity_id
_entity_poly.type
_entity_poly.pdbx_seq_one_letter_code
_entity_poly.pdbx_strand_id
1 'polypeptide(L)'
;MVDTDRLAAGAWVEIRYELIPAGARATDVPPDTADTAYTVRLRGWLVDGAEPGDMATVHTVTGRHRTGTLTRAMPWDAHTFGQPHPVLLATIEAIVQHLADLR
;
A
#
# COMPACT_ATOMS: atom_id res chain seq x y z
N MET A 1 8.13 -8.15 12.33
CA MET A 1 9.33 -7.29 12.21
C MET A 1 8.97 -6.17 11.27
N VAL A 2 9.07 -4.93 11.75
CA VAL A 2 9.08 -3.73 10.92
C VAL A 2 10.49 -3.65 10.37
N ASP A 3 10.64 -3.51 9.06
CA ASP A 3 11.96 -3.30 8.45
C ASP A 3 12.57 -2.02 9.08
N THR A 4 13.85 -2.03 9.42
CA THR A 4 14.48 -0.89 10.13
C THR A 4 15.35 -0.05 9.19
N ASP A 5 15.56 -0.53 7.96
CA ASP A 5 16.42 0.12 6.97
C ASP A 5 15.62 0.94 5.96
N ARG A 6 16.26 1.98 5.44
CA ARG A 6 15.74 2.81 4.34
C ARG A 6 15.51 1.96 3.10
N LEU A 7 14.29 1.99 2.58
CA LEU A 7 13.89 1.30 1.36
C LEU A 7 14.15 2.18 0.14
N ALA A 8 14.59 1.57 -0.96
CA ALA A 8 14.84 2.28 -2.21
C ALA A 8 13.54 2.59 -2.98
N ALA A 9 13.59 3.59 -3.87
CA ALA A 9 12.55 3.80 -4.86
C ALA A 9 12.35 2.52 -5.70
N GLY A 10 11.10 2.24 -6.09
CA GLY A 10 10.73 1.00 -6.76
C GLY A 10 10.60 -0.22 -5.84
N ALA A 11 10.86 -0.11 -4.53
CA ALA A 11 10.58 -1.22 -3.62
C ALA A 11 9.07 -1.47 -3.49
N TRP A 12 8.67 -2.74 -3.49
CA TRP A 12 7.28 -3.13 -3.23
C TRP A 12 6.99 -3.08 -1.72
N VAL A 13 6.05 -2.22 -1.34
CA VAL A 13 5.78 -1.88 0.07
C VAL A 13 4.29 -1.83 0.37
N GLU A 14 3.97 -1.71 1.66
CA GLU A 14 2.65 -1.34 2.15
C GLU A 14 2.70 0.04 2.82
N ILE A 15 1.74 0.89 2.48
CA ILE A 15 1.45 2.11 3.23
C ILE A 15 0.11 1.96 3.97
N ARG A 16 -0.03 2.70 5.07
CA ARG A 16 -1.27 2.81 5.84
C ARG A 16 -1.70 4.26 5.91
N TYR A 17 -2.99 4.51 5.72
CA TYR A 17 -3.57 5.84 5.95
C TYR A 17 -5.04 5.74 6.37
N GLU A 18 -5.53 6.77 7.04
CA GLU A 18 -6.95 6.91 7.35
C GLU A 18 -7.70 7.45 6.14
N LEU A 19 -8.72 6.73 5.66
CA LEU A 19 -9.56 7.16 4.56
C LEU A 19 -10.85 7.83 5.05
N ILE A 20 -11.43 7.33 6.15
CA ILE A 20 -12.63 7.90 6.77
C ILE A 20 -12.38 8.00 8.28
N PRO A 21 -12.35 9.21 8.85
CA PRO A 21 -12.24 9.38 10.30
C PRO A 21 -13.41 8.74 11.07
N ALA A 22 -13.18 8.42 12.34
CA ALA A 22 -14.28 8.03 13.23
C ALA A 22 -15.35 9.14 13.28
N GLY A 23 -16.61 8.76 13.26
CA GLY A 23 -17.76 9.67 13.18
C GLY A 23 -18.09 10.20 11.78
N ALA A 24 -17.23 9.98 10.78
CA ALA A 24 -17.48 10.39 9.39
C ALA A 24 -18.12 9.29 8.52
N ARG A 25 -18.61 8.20 9.14
CA ARG A 25 -19.37 7.15 8.46
C ARG A 25 -20.78 7.63 8.12
N ALA A 26 -21.44 6.91 7.21
CA ALA A 26 -22.85 7.13 6.91
C ALA A 26 -23.71 6.91 8.17
N THR A 27 -24.84 7.61 8.26
CA THR A 27 -25.69 7.66 9.46
C THR A 27 -26.29 6.31 9.88
N ASP A 28 -26.50 5.40 8.94
CA ASP A 28 -27.17 4.11 9.17
C ASP A 28 -26.20 2.94 9.43
N VAL A 29 -24.97 3.21 9.88
CA VAL A 29 -24.04 2.16 10.30
C VAL A 29 -24.20 1.85 11.79
N PRO A 30 -23.90 0.60 12.24
CA PRO A 30 -23.82 0.27 13.66
C PRO A 30 -22.91 1.23 14.46
N PRO A 31 -23.22 1.52 15.74
CA PRO A 31 -22.46 2.49 16.53
C PRO A 31 -20.95 2.20 16.62
N ASP A 32 -20.58 0.93 16.80
CA ASP A 32 -19.18 0.47 16.82
C ASP A 32 -18.45 0.78 15.50
N THR A 33 -19.15 0.68 14.37
CA THR A 33 -18.63 1.03 13.05
C THR A 33 -18.50 2.54 12.88
N ALA A 34 -19.44 3.33 13.42
CA ALA A 34 -19.38 4.79 13.39
C ALA A 34 -18.17 5.30 14.17
N ASP A 35 -17.91 4.72 15.34
CA ASP A 35 -16.84 5.12 16.26
C ASP A 35 -15.45 4.61 15.84
N THR A 36 -15.35 3.83 14.75
CA THR A 36 -14.10 3.27 14.26
C THR A 36 -13.66 3.90 12.94
N ALA A 37 -12.46 4.48 12.92
CA ALA A 37 -11.86 5.01 11.71
C ALA A 37 -11.62 3.92 10.65
N TYR A 38 -11.91 4.25 9.39
CA TYR A 38 -11.61 3.37 8.26
C TYR A 38 -10.17 3.56 7.80
N THR A 39 -9.30 2.67 8.27
CA THR A 39 -7.89 2.63 7.86
C THR A 39 -7.70 1.75 6.63
N VAL A 40 -6.98 2.27 5.63
CA VAL A 40 -6.59 1.55 4.43
C VAL A 40 -5.16 1.05 4.58
N ARG A 41 -4.94 -0.22 4.21
CA ARG A 41 -3.62 -0.77 3.89
C ARG A 41 -3.54 -0.87 2.38
N LEU A 42 -2.59 -0.16 1.78
CA LEU A 42 -2.44 -0.11 0.33
C LEU A 42 -1.03 -0.54 -0.04
N ARG A 43 -0.93 -1.41 -1.04
CA ARG A 43 0.36 -1.89 -1.56
C ARG A 43 0.66 -1.25 -2.90
N GLY A 44 1.93 -0.97 -3.11
CA GLY A 44 2.44 -0.37 -4.33
C GLY A 44 3.95 -0.29 -4.30
N TRP A 45 4.52 0.22 -5.38
CA TRP A 45 5.94 0.49 -5.48
C TRP A 45 6.24 1.91 -4.98
N LEU A 46 7.27 2.06 -4.15
CA LEU A 46 7.73 3.37 -3.68
C LEU A 46 8.10 4.28 -4.85
N VAL A 47 7.62 5.52 -4.82
CA VAL A 47 8.02 6.56 -5.78
C VAL A 47 9.44 7.05 -5.46
N ASP A 48 9.72 7.29 -4.18
CA ASP A 48 11.01 7.73 -3.66
C ASP A 48 11.44 6.84 -2.48
N GLY A 49 12.74 6.81 -2.19
CA GLY A 49 13.24 6.06 -1.04
C GLY A 49 12.75 6.63 0.30
N ALA A 50 12.35 5.76 1.22
CA ALA A 50 11.73 6.13 2.50
C ALA A 50 12.06 5.12 3.60
N GLU A 51 12.00 5.56 4.86
CA GLU A 51 12.18 4.70 6.03
C GLU A 51 10.82 4.25 6.58
N PRO A 52 10.70 3.03 7.13
CA PRO A 52 9.47 2.59 7.77
C PRO A 52 9.06 3.53 8.91
N GLY A 53 7.80 3.98 8.88
CA GLY A 53 7.28 5.06 9.72
C GLY A 53 7.15 6.42 9.00
N ASP A 54 7.86 6.63 7.89
CA ASP A 54 7.77 7.88 7.13
C ASP A 54 6.45 7.99 6.36
N MET A 55 6.08 9.23 6.03
CA MET A 55 5.12 9.49 4.97
C MET A 55 5.77 9.21 3.62
N ALA A 56 5.25 8.22 2.90
CA ALA A 56 5.77 7.80 1.61
C ALA A 56 4.66 7.75 0.57
N THR A 57 5.01 8.00 -0.69
CA THR A 57 4.10 7.86 -1.83
C THR A 57 4.40 6.55 -2.56
N VAL A 58 3.35 5.80 -2.86
CA VAL A 58 3.41 4.61 -3.70
C VAL A 58 2.62 4.83 -4.99
N HIS A 59 3.08 4.20 -6.06
CA HIS A 59 2.27 3.98 -7.26
C HIS A 59 1.69 2.56 -7.23
N THR A 60 0.39 2.44 -7.49
CA THR A 60 -0.32 1.15 -7.45
C THR A 60 -0.32 0.46 -8.81
N VAL A 61 -0.59 -0.85 -8.82
CA VAL A 61 -0.82 -1.64 -10.05
C VAL A 61 -1.92 -1.03 -10.94
N THR A 62 -2.86 -0.31 -10.35
CA THR A 62 -3.96 0.38 -11.06
C THR A 62 -3.59 1.78 -11.56
N GLY A 63 -2.31 2.17 -11.47
CA GLY A 63 -1.81 3.46 -11.96
C GLY A 63 -2.11 4.66 -11.07
N ARG A 64 -2.46 4.47 -9.79
CA ARG A 64 -2.77 5.56 -8.86
C ARG A 64 -1.58 5.88 -7.97
N HIS A 65 -1.37 7.16 -7.69
CA HIS A 65 -0.43 7.62 -6.66
C HIS A 65 -1.18 7.83 -5.35
N ARG A 66 -0.65 7.28 -4.26
CA ARG A 66 -1.23 7.40 -2.92
C ARG A 66 -0.14 7.56 -1.87
N THR A 67 -0.40 8.40 -0.89
CA THR A 67 0.53 8.77 0.17
C THR A 67 -0.01 8.30 1.52
N GLY A 68 0.85 7.73 2.35
CA GLY A 68 0.51 7.22 3.66
C GLY A 68 1.77 6.85 4.43
N THR A 69 1.61 6.39 5.66
CA THR A 69 2.72 5.93 6.50
C THR A 69 3.24 4.60 5.96
N LEU A 70 4.53 4.55 5.60
CA LEU A 70 5.21 3.31 5.19
C LEU A 70 5.25 2.32 6.35
N THR A 71 4.62 1.17 6.20
CA THR A 71 4.54 0.17 7.29
C THR A 71 5.52 -0.97 7.14
N ARG A 72 5.74 -1.46 5.91
CA ARG A 72 6.49 -2.71 5.69
C ARG A 72 6.99 -2.88 4.26
N ALA A 73 8.19 -3.45 4.09
CA ALA A 73 8.69 -3.96 2.82
C ALA A 73 8.17 -5.38 2.52
N MET A 74 8.03 -5.74 1.24
CA MET A 74 7.59 -7.06 0.81
C MET A 74 6.39 -7.60 1.63
N PRO A 75 5.30 -6.81 1.72
CA PRO A 75 4.20 -7.11 2.62
C PRO A 75 3.50 -8.41 2.24
N TRP A 76 3.18 -9.19 3.27
CA TRP A 76 2.33 -10.39 3.18
C TRP A 76 1.50 -10.52 4.45
N ASP A 77 0.32 -11.13 4.33
CA ASP A 77 -0.55 -11.37 5.48
C ASP A 77 -0.28 -12.76 6.05
N ALA A 78 -0.21 -12.89 7.38
CA ALA A 78 0.20 -14.11 8.07
C ALA A 78 -0.60 -15.37 7.68
N HIS A 79 -1.84 -15.18 7.23
CA HIS A 79 -2.77 -16.24 6.82
C HIS A 79 -2.80 -16.46 5.30
N THR A 80 -1.75 -16.06 4.58
CA THR A 80 -1.65 -16.16 3.11
C THR A 80 -0.46 -17.00 2.67
N PHE A 81 -0.23 -17.06 1.36
CA PHE A 81 0.81 -17.87 0.69
C PHE A 81 2.26 -17.37 0.90
N GLY A 82 2.53 -16.61 1.97
CA GLY A 82 3.84 -16.09 2.28
C GLY A 82 4.22 -14.82 1.50
N GLN A 83 5.53 -14.54 1.45
CA GLN A 83 6.06 -13.34 0.79
C GLN A 83 5.79 -13.37 -0.73
N PRO A 84 5.50 -12.20 -1.34
CA PRO A 84 5.41 -12.11 -2.79
C PRO A 84 6.68 -12.60 -3.48
N HIS A 85 6.56 -13.38 -4.55
CA HIS A 85 7.71 -13.82 -5.31
C HIS A 85 8.21 -12.67 -6.21
N PRO A 86 9.51 -12.29 -6.20
CA PRO A 86 10.03 -11.13 -6.94
C PRO A 86 9.73 -11.17 -8.45
N VAL A 87 9.82 -12.35 -9.08
CA VAL A 87 9.50 -12.52 -10.52
C VAL A 87 8.04 -12.15 -10.83
N LEU A 88 7.10 -12.42 -9.91
CA LEU A 88 5.71 -12.06 -10.13
C LEU A 88 5.52 -10.55 -10.06
N LEU A 89 6.20 -9.87 -9.13
CA LEU A 89 6.16 -8.40 -9.04
C LEU A 89 6.73 -7.76 -10.31
N ALA A 90 7.88 -8.22 -10.78
CA ALA A 90 8.49 -7.75 -12.03
C ALA A 90 7.60 -8.02 -13.25
N THR A 91 6.95 -9.19 -13.30
CA THR A 91 6.00 -9.52 -14.37
C THR A 91 4.78 -8.59 -14.36
N ILE A 92 4.23 -8.26 -13.18
CA ILE A 92 3.11 -7.33 -13.07
C ILE A 92 3.51 -5.95 -13.60
N GLU A 93 4.68 -5.44 -13.21
CA GLU A 93 5.18 -4.15 -13.68
C GLU A 93 5.34 -4.12 -15.20
N ALA A 94 5.92 -5.17 -15.79
CA ALA A 94 6.05 -5.31 -17.23
C ALA A 94 4.70 -5.33 -17.97
N ILE A 95 3.70 -6.03 -17.42
CA ILE A 95 2.34 -6.06 -17.97
C ILE A 95 1.71 -4.67 -17.89
N VAL A 96 1.81 -3.99 -16.75
CA VAL A 96 1.25 -2.64 -16.58
C VAL A 96 1.89 -1.66 -17.57
N GLN A 97 3.21 -1.72 -17.75
CA GLN A 97 3.90 -0.89 -18.73
C GLN A 97 3.44 -1.19 -20.16
N HIS A 98 3.37 -2.47 -20.54
CA HIS A 98 2.90 -2.87 -21.86
C HIS A 98 1.47 -2.38 -22.14
N LEU A 99 0.56 -2.47 -21.16
CA LEU A 99 -0.81 -1.97 -21.29
C LEU A 99 -0.88 -0.44 -21.37
N ALA A 100 0.08 0.28 -20.77
CA ALA A 100 0.19 1.72 -20.89
C ALA A 100 0.65 2.13 -22.30
N ASP A 101 1.58 1.39 -22.89
CA ASP A 101 2.13 1.65 -24.23
C ASP A 101 1.13 1.41 -25.38
N LEU A 102 0.04 0.66 -25.12
CA LEU A 102 -1.03 0.40 -26.09
C LEU A 102 -2.08 1.53 -26.19
N ARG A 103 -1.98 2.58 -25.38
CA ARG A 103 -2.94 3.69 -25.32
C ARG A 103 -2.44 4.90 -26.11
#